data_AF-A0A2M7G5X3-F1
#
_entry.id   AF-A0A2M7G5X3-F1
#
_cell.length_a   1.000
_cell.length_b   1.000
_cell.length_c   1.000
_cell.angle_alpha   90.00
_cell.angle_beta   90.00
_cell.angle_gamma   90.00
#
_symmetry.space_group_name_H-M   'P 1'
#
loop_
_entity.id
_entity.type
_entity.pdbx_description
1 polymer ?
#
loop_
_entity_poly.entity_id
_entity_poly.type
_entity_poly.pdbx_seq_one_letter_code
_entity_poly.pdbx_strand_id
1 'polypeptide(L)'
;MIAAVRERGLAVTLGSNGLLLNSEISRELVRLGVERVVISVDGVKPETYAGIRGATLSQVLDNIRGLNEAKRQLGSLYPALGIEFVALKTNLDELPQLTELATHLNAARVLVSNVLAYSEEMRAEMLYGYEPRPPFMAQGWPVRADAWVMWGTLDLPRMHWGAERRCRFVQDRAVVVGWDGGLAPCYALCHNYSYFAIDGQKKQVSRYVLGNVNEQSLAEIWMSEAYTRFRSEVRSFHFPSCPNCDLRATCDLRDNNNGCWGWNPSCADCLWAQDIVRCP
;
A
#
# COMPACT_ATOMS: atom_id res chain seq x y z
N MET A 1 5.90 20.97 6.96
CA MET A 1 6.40 19.84 6.13
C MET A 1 5.90 19.92 4.70
N ILE A 2 4.59 19.83 4.43
CA ILE A 2 4.04 19.84 3.06
C ILE A 2 4.52 21.06 2.27
N ALA A 3 4.41 22.28 2.82
CA ALA A 3 4.90 23.50 2.18
C ALA A 3 6.37 23.37 1.71
N ALA A 4 7.26 22.90 2.58
CA ALA A 4 8.67 22.72 2.26
C ALA A 4 8.91 21.72 1.11
N VAL A 5 8.10 20.66 1.00
CA VAL A 5 8.19 19.70 -0.11
C VAL A 5 7.68 20.35 -1.41
N ARG A 6 6.59 21.11 -1.34
CA ARG A 6 5.98 21.78 -2.49
C ARG A 6 6.83 22.94 -3.03
N GLU A 7 7.52 23.69 -2.16
CA GLU A 7 8.51 24.71 -2.54
C GLU A 7 9.66 24.13 -3.39
N ARG A 8 9.92 22.82 -3.26
CA ARG A 8 10.92 22.09 -4.06
C ARG A 8 10.36 21.52 -5.36
N GLY A 9 9.10 21.82 -5.69
CA GLY A 9 8.42 21.31 -6.89
C GLY A 9 8.07 19.82 -6.83
N LEU A 10 8.09 19.20 -5.64
CA LEU A 10 7.84 17.76 -5.49
C LEU A 10 6.35 17.48 -5.24
N ALA A 11 5.84 16.42 -5.87
CA ALA A 11 4.49 15.88 -5.64
C ALA A 11 4.32 15.41 -4.19
N VAL A 12 3.16 15.68 -3.59
CA VAL A 12 2.83 15.19 -2.23
C VAL A 12 1.57 14.34 -2.31
N THR A 13 1.71 13.08 -1.89
CA THR A 13 0.58 12.17 -1.61
C THR A 13 0.48 11.95 -0.10
N LEU A 14 -0.72 12.07 0.46
CA LEU A 14 -1.00 11.85 1.88
C LEU A 14 -1.91 10.63 2.05
N GLY A 15 -1.49 9.63 2.82
CA GLY A 15 -2.36 8.55 3.29
C GLY A 15 -3.03 8.90 4.63
N SER A 16 -4.32 8.62 4.79
CA SER A 16 -5.06 8.89 6.03
C SER A 16 -6.24 7.93 6.22
N ASN A 17 -6.69 7.74 7.47
CA ASN A 17 -7.98 7.11 7.77
C ASN A 17 -9.17 8.08 7.58
N GLY A 18 -8.92 9.36 7.29
CA GLY A 18 -9.94 10.35 6.99
C GLY A 18 -10.75 10.87 8.17
N LEU A 19 -10.57 10.37 9.40
CA LEU A 19 -11.41 10.75 10.55
C LEU A 19 -11.23 12.21 10.99
N LEU A 20 -10.01 12.73 10.88
CA LEU A 20 -9.67 14.10 11.28
C LEU A 20 -9.64 15.07 10.10
N LEU A 21 -10.11 14.67 8.91
CA LEU A 21 -10.13 15.51 7.71
C LEU A 21 -11.29 16.51 7.76
N ASN A 22 -11.23 17.45 8.70
CA ASN A 22 -12.24 18.50 8.86
C ASN A 22 -12.10 19.61 7.78
N SER A 23 -13.00 20.60 7.81
CA SER A 23 -13.02 21.70 6.85
C SER A 23 -11.74 22.55 6.85
N GLU A 24 -11.16 22.79 8.02
CA GLU A 24 -9.92 23.56 8.15
C GLU A 24 -8.74 22.84 7.49
N ILE A 25 -8.53 21.57 7.86
CA ILE A 25 -7.47 20.73 7.27
C ILE A 25 -7.70 20.56 5.77
N SER A 26 -8.93 20.33 5.34
CA SER A 26 -9.26 20.20 3.92
C SER A 26 -8.87 21.42 3.11
N ARG A 27 -9.20 22.63 3.58
CA ARG A 27 -8.83 23.89 2.92
C ARG A 27 -7.31 24.07 2.91
N GLU A 28 -6.64 23.70 3.98
CA GLU A 28 -5.20 23.82 4.09
C GLU A 28 -4.47 22.87 3.12
N LEU A 29 -4.91 21.61 3.00
CA LEU A 29 -4.35 20.66 2.02
C LEU A 29 -4.51 21.17 0.58
N VAL A 30 -5.65 21.80 0.26
CA VAL A 30 -5.89 22.42 -1.05
C VAL A 30 -4.94 23.60 -1.28
N ARG A 31 -4.84 24.52 -0.32
CA ARG A 31 -3.96 25.70 -0.42
C ARG A 31 -2.48 25.35 -0.53
N LEU A 32 -2.05 24.34 0.22
CA LEU A 32 -0.69 23.83 0.16
C LEU A 32 -0.39 23.10 -1.15
N GLY A 33 -1.39 22.82 -1.98
CA GLY A 33 -1.20 22.14 -3.26
C GLY A 33 -0.81 20.67 -3.10
N VAL A 34 -1.42 19.98 -2.13
CA VAL A 34 -1.30 18.51 -2.02
C VAL A 34 -1.87 17.89 -3.28
N GLU A 35 -1.14 16.94 -3.87
CA GLU A 35 -1.50 16.39 -5.17
C GLU A 35 -2.50 15.24 -5.04
N ARG A 36 -2.35 14.42 -4.00
CA ARG A 36 -3.26 13.31 -3.73
C ARG A 36 -3.50 13.10 -2.26
N VAL A 37 -4.74 12.78 -1.90
CA VAL A 37 -5.11 12.27 -0.58
C VAL A 37 -5.69 10.88 -0.79
N VAL A 38 -5.07 9.86 -0.18
CA VAL A 38 -5.53 8.47 -0.20
C VAL A 38 -6.19 8.15 1.14
N ILE A 39 -7.48 7.80 1.11
CA ILE A 39 -8.26 7.47 2.30
C ILE A 39 -8.48 5.97 2.36
N SER A 40 -8.17 5.35 3.50
CA SER A 40 -8.48 3.95 3.74
C SER A 40 -9.98 3.75 3.97
N VAL A 41 -10.63 2.94 3.14
CA VAL A 41 -12.06 2.60 3.24
C VAL A 41 -12.19 1.09 3.07
N ASP A 42 -12.11 0.31 4.15
CA ASP A 42 -12.10 -1.16 4.09
C ASP A 42 -13.51 -1.79 4.21
N GLY A 43 -14.55 -1.00 3.99
CA GLY A 43 -15.94 -1.43 4.02
C GLY A 43 -16.82 -0.34 3.43
N VAL A 44 -17.70 -0.73 2.53
CA VAL A 44 -18.70 0.13 1.88
C VAL A 44 -19.99 0.15 2.71
N LYS A 45 -20.25 -0.91 3.48
CA LYS A 45 -21.36 -0.96 4.44
C LYS A 45 -20.95 -0.45 5.83
N PRO A 46 -21.81 0.28 6.55
CA PRO A 46 -21.50 0.75 7.90
C PRO A 46 -21.15 -0.37 8.88
N GLU A 47 -21.83 -1.52 8.81
CA GLU A 47 -21.57 -2.65 9.72
C GLU A 47 -20.20 -3.28 9.43
N THR A 48 -19.89 -3.51 8.15
CA THR A 48 -18.60 -4.04 7.70
C THR A 48 -17.46 -3.09 8.07
N TYR A 49 -17.61 -1.79 7.80
CA TYR A 49 -16.61 -0.79 8.13
C TYR A 49 -16.39 -0.66 9.65
N ALA A 50 -17.47 -0.64 10.44
CA ALA A 50 -17.37 -0.62 11.90
C ALA A 50 -16.71 -1.89 12.45
N GLY A 51 -17.01 -3.06 11.89
CA GLY A 51 -16.39 -4.32 12.27
C GLY A 51 -14.88 -4.38 12.01
N ILE A 52 -14.42 -3.80 10.89
CA ILE A 52 -12.99 -3.80 10.51
C ILE A 52 -12.20 -2.66 11.15
N ARG A 53 -12.76 -1.44 11.16
CA ARG A 53 -12.05 -0.20 11.55
C ARG A 53 -12.48 0.36 12.91
N GLY A 54 -13.55 -0.13 13.52
CA GLY A 54 -14.07 0.38 14.80
C GLY A 54 -14.56 1.82 14.75
N ALA A 55 -14.89 2.34 13.55
CA ALA A 55 -15.25 3.73 13.32
C ALA A 55 -16.51 3.84 12.45
N THR A 56 -17.14 5.02 12.44
CA THR A 56 -18.37 5.26 11.67
C THR A 56 -18.02 5.69 10.25
N LEU A 57 -18.45 4.88 9.26
CA LEU A 57 -18.22 5.18 7.84
C LEU A 57 -18.77 6.55 7.43
N SER A 58 -19.95 6.94 7.93
CA SER A 58 -20.59 8.22 7.59
C SER A 58 -19.69 9.42 7.87
N GLN A 59 -18.95 9.41 8.98
CA GLN A 59 -18.03 10.50 9.32
C GLN A 59 -16.92 10.64 8.27
N VAL A 60 -16.34 9.53 7.82
CA VAL A 60 -15.31 9.54 6.77
C VAL A 60 -15.89 10.05 5.45
N LEU A 61 -17.09 9.59 5.07
CA LEU A 61 -17.77 10.06 3.86
C LEU A 61 -18.06 11.56 3.91
N ASP A 62 -18.50 12.09 5.05
CA ASP A 62 -18.77 13.52 5.25
C ASP A 62 -17.47 14.34 5.17
N ASN A 63 -16.38 13.86 5.74
CA ASN A 63 -15.07 14.49 5.63
C ASN A 63 -14.56 14.52 4.18
N ILE A 64 -14.76 13.44 3.41
CA ILE A 64 -14.43 13.41 1.97
C ILE A 64 -15.28 14.41 1.18
N ARG A 65 -16.59 14.51 1.48
CA ARG A 65 -17.46 15.54 0.88
C ARG A 65 -16.97 16.95 1.21
N GLY A 66 -16.54 17.17 2.45
CA GLY A 66 -15.92 18.43 2.89
C GLY A 66 -14.66 18.79 2.10
N LEU A 67 -13.78 17.82 1.84
CA LEU A 67 -12.61 18.00 0.98
C LEU A 67 -13.00 18.41 -0.45
N ASN A 68 -13.97 17.72 -1.04
CA ASN A 68 -14.45 18.05 -2.39
C ASN A 68 -15.12 19.43 -2.46
N GLU A 69 -15.81 19.85 -1.40
CA GLU A 69 -16.37 21.20 -1.32
C GLU A 69 -15.26 22.26 -1.18
N ALA A 70 -14.25 22.03 -0.35
CA ALA A 70 -13.11 22.94 -0.23
C ALA A 70 -12.37 23.13 -1.56
N LYS A 71 -12.22 22.05 -2.34
CA LYS A 71 -11.68 22.07 -3.70
C LYS A 71 -12.48 22.98 -4.62
N ARG A 72 -13.82 22.83 -4.65
CA ARG A 72 -14.71 23.68 -5.45
C ARG A 72 -14.63 25.15 -5.05
N GLN A 73 -14.70 25.44 -3.76
CA GLN A 73 -14.65 26.82 -3.24
C GLN A 73 -13.35 27.54 -3.60
N LEU A 74 -12.25 26.80 -3.71
CA LEU A 74 -10.93 27.34 -4.04
C LEU A 74 -10.57 27.21 -5.53
N GLY A 75 -11.49 26.70 -6.37
CA GLY A 75 -11.27 26.50 -7.80
C GLY A 75 -10.11 25.53 -8.11
N SER A 76 -9.92 24.51 -7.27
CA SER A 76 -8.80 23.56 -7.37
C SER A 76 -9.25 22.16 -7.75
N LEU A 77 -8.57 21.55 -8.72
CA LEU A 77 -8.71 20.12 -9.03
C LEU A 77 -8.00 19.21 -8.02
N TYR A 78 -7.11 19.78 -7.19
CA TYR A 78 -6.27 19.06 -6.23
C TYR A 78 -6.67 19.34 -4.78
N PRO A 79 -6.48 18.36 -3.87
CA PRO A 79 -5.90 17.04 -4.10
C PRO A 79 -6.83 16.08 -4.86
N ALA A 80 -6.27 15.21 -5.69
CA ALA A 80 -6.99 14.07 -6.24
C ALA A 80 -7.30 13.07 -5.11
N LEU A 81 -8.52 12.57 -5.05
CA LEU A 81 -8.91 11.59 -4.05
C LEU A 81 -8.56 10.18 -4.54
N GLY A 82 -7.87 9.41 -3.69
CA GLY A 82 -7.68 7.98 -3.82
C GLY A 82 -8.38 7.24 -2.69
N ILE A 83 -8.83 6.02 -2.96
CA ILE A 83 -9.34 5.09 -1.95
C ILE A 83 -8.40 3.89 -1.88
N GLU A 84 -8.05 3.48 -0.67
CA GLU A 84 -7.36 2.22 -0.43
C GLU A 84 -8.31 1.25 0.28
N PHE A 85 -8.39 0.02 -0.23
CA PHE A 85 -9.29 -1.02 0.27
C PHE A 85 -8.50 -2.31 0.49
N VAL A 86 -8.52 -2.83 1.72
CA VAL A 86 -7.99 -4.15 2.05
C VAL A 86 -9.06 -5.21 1.86
N ALA A 87 -8.83 -6.12 0.92
CA ALA A 87 -9.74 -7.20 0.60
C ALA A 87 -9.60 -8.37 1.58
N LEU A 88 -10.75 -8.76 2.13
CA LEU A 88 -11.00 -9.85 3.06
C LEU A 88 -12.13 -10.73 2.51
N LYS A 89 -12.25 -11.97 2.97
CA LYS A 89 -13.40 -12.83 2.63
C LYS A 89 -14.72 -12.18 3.01
N THR A 90 -14.77 -11.56 4.18
CA THR A 90 -15.96 -10.91 4.73
C THR A 90 -16.43 -9.67 3.97
N ASN A 91 -15.55 -8.95 3.26
CA ASN A 91 -15.89 -7.72 2.54
C ASN A 91 -15.79 -7.86 1.01
N LEU A 92 -15.47 -9.05 0.50
CA LEU A 92 -15.24 -9.29 -0.92
C LEU A 92 -16.45 -8.92 -1.79
N ASP A 93 -17.65 -9.25 -1.32
CA ASP A 93 -18.91 -8.99 -2.03
C ASP A 93 -19.22 -7.49 -2.17
N GLU A 94 -18.49 -6.62 -1.46
CA GLU A 94 -18.63 -5.16 -1.53
C GLU A 94 -17.71 -4.53 -2.61
N LEU A 95 -16.76 -5.26 -3.18
CA LEU A 95 -15.88 -4.74 -4.23
C LEU A 95 -16.62 -4.15 -5.44
N PRO A 96 -17.72 -4.75 -5.95
CA PRO A 96 -18.49 -4.12 -7.03
C PRO A 96 -19.04 -2.74 -6.62
N GLN A 97 -19.52 -2.60 -5.39
CA GLN A 97 -20.08 -1.36 -4.85
C GLN A 97 -19.00 -0.31 -4.56
N LEU A 98 -17.73 -0.72 -4.42
CA LEU A 98 -16.61 0.20 -4.22
C LEU A 98 -16.43 1.15 -5.41
N THR A 99 -16.68 0.69 -6.64
CA THR A 99 -16.61 1.54 -7.84
C THR A 99 -17.73 2.59 -7.88
N GLU A 100 -18.92 2.21 -7.43
CA GLU A 100 -20.05 3.11 -7.27
C GLU A 100 -19.76 4.15 -6.18
N LEU A 101 -19.23 3.72 -5.04
CA LEU A 101 -18.79 4.62 -3.97
C LEU A 101 -17.71 5.59 -4.47
N ALA A 102 -16.71 5.09 -5.20
CA ALA A 102 -15.66 5.92 -5.79
C ALA A 102 -16.22 6.98 -6.72
N THR A 103 -17.24 6.64 -7.53
CA THR A 103 -17.95 7.60 -8.39
C THR A 103 -18.64 8.68 -7.56
N HIS A 104 -19.41 8.29 -6.53
CA HIS A 104 -20.13 9.22 -5.66
C HIS A 104 -19.20 10.15 -4.88
N LEU A 105 -18.01 9.67 -4.50
CA LEU A 105 -17.00 10.43 -3.79
C LEU A 105 -16.07 11.22 -4.72
N ASN A 106 -16.24 11.09 -6.04
CA ASN A 106 -15.36 11.67 -7.04
C ASN A 106 -13.88 11.26 -6.85
N ALA A 107 -13.66 10.00 -6.49
CA ALA A 107 -12.34 9.41 -6.33
C ALA A 107 -11.73 9.04 -7.69
N ALA A 108 -10.51 9.52 -7.93
CA ALA A 108 -9.78 9.30 -9.17
C ALA A 108 -9.11 7.92 -9.23
N ARG A 109 -8.83 7.30 -8.08
CA ARG A 109 -8.11 6.03 -7.98
C ARG A 109 -8.68 5.16 -6.86
N VAL A 110 -8.80 3.86 -7.10
CA VAL A 110 -9.02 2.85 -6.06
C VAL A 110 -7.86 1.86 -6.13
N LEU A 111 -7.17 1.67 -5.00
CA LEU A 111 -6.20 0.62 -4.80
C LEU A 111 -6.83 -0.48 -3.95
N VAL A 112 -6.86 -1.69 -4.48
CA VAL A 112 -7.20 -2.89 -3.72
C VAL A 112 -5.90 -3.61 -3.34
N SER A 113 -5.78 -4.02 -2.08
CA SER A 113 -4.66 -4.80 -1.57
C SER A 113 -5.20 -6.05 -0.86
N ASN A 114 -4.49 -7.17 -0.93
CA ASN A 114 -4.82 -8.31 -0.07
C ASN A 114 -4.38 -8.01 1.37
N VAL A 115 -5.09 -8.59 2.34
CA VAL A 115 -4.67 -8.54 3.74
C VAL A 115 -3.30 -9.19 3.96
N LEU A 116 -2.43 -8.51 4.71
CA LEU A 116 -1.28 -9.14 5.32
C LEU A 116 -1.72 -9.79 6.63
N ALA A 117 -1.65 -11.11 6.73
CA ALA A 117 -2.17 -11.84 7.89
C ALA A 117 -1.20 -11.76 9.09
N TYR A 118 -1.48 -10.86 10.04
CA TYR A 118 -0.71 -10.76 11.29
C TYR A 118 -1.21 -11.72 12.39
N SER A 119 -2.45 -12.20 12.26
CA SER A 119 -3.11 -13.08 13.21
C SER A 119 -3.81 -14.26 12.50
N GLU A 120 -4.20 -15.28 13.25
CA GLU A 120 -4.94 -16.44 12.70
C GLU A 120 -6.32 -16.02 12.17
N GLU A 121 -6.96 -15.03 12.80
CA GLU A 121 -8.22 -14.46 12.32
C GLU A 121 -8.04 -13.80 10.95
N MET A 122 -6.99 -12.98 10.78
CA MET A 122 -6.68 -12.38 9.47
C MET A 122 -6.27 -13.44 8.44
N ARG A 123 -5.60 -14.51 8.87
CA ARG A 123 -5.24 -15.63 8.01
C ARG A 123 -6.50 -16.34 7.48
N ALA A 124 -7.51 -16.50 8.31
CA ALA A 124 -8.80 -17.07 7.90
C ALA A 124 -9.49 -16.22 6.82
N GLU A 125 -9.22 -14.92 6.76
CA GLU A 125 -9.78 -13.96 5.81
C GLU A 125 -9.00 -13.81 4.48
N MET A 126 -7.86 -14.51 4.32
CA MET A 126 -7.03 -14.37 3.11
C MET A 126 -7.72 -14.85 1.83
N LEU A 127 -7.53 -14.09 0.75
CA LEU A 127 -8.10 -14.36 -0.57
C LEU A 127 -7.10 -14.94 -1.58
N TYR A 128 -5.84 -15.11 -1.19
CA TYR A 128 -4.77 -15.63 -2.05
C TYR A 128 -4.28 -17.01 -1.63
N GLY A 129 -3.54 -17.69 -2.51
CA GLY A 129 -2.96 -19.03 -2.26
C GLY A 129 -2.00 -19.47 -3.37
N TYR A 130 -1.67 -20.77 -3.43
CA TYR A 130 -0.81 -21.30 -4.50
C TYR A 130 -1.55 -21.49 -5.83
N GLU A 131 -2.80 -21.95 -5.76
CA GLU A 131 -3.64 -22.21 -6.92
C GLU A 131 -3.98 -20.90 -7.66
N PRO A 132 -3.96 -20.87 -9.00
CA PRO A 132 -4.46 -19.76 -9.77
C PRO A 132 -5.90 -19.41 -9.37
N ARG A 133 -6.12 -18.15 -9.02
CA ARG A 133 -7.44 -17.60 -8.65
C ARG A 133 -7.80 -16.48 -9.61
N PRO A 134 -9.09 -16.33 -9.97
CA PRO A 134 -9.52 -15.22 -10.81
C PRO A 134 -9.17 -13.90 -10.15
N PRO A 135 -8.70 -12.89 -10.90
CA PRO A 135 -8.51 -11.55 -10.37
C PRO A 135 -9.87 -10.98 -9.98
N PHE A 136 -9.86 -9.95 -9.13
CA PHE A 136 -11.06 -9.15 -8.91
C PHE A 136 -11.54 -8.58 -10.27
N MET A 137 -12.86 -8.55 -10.47
CA MET A 137 -13.44 -7.94 -11.65
C MET A 137 -14.05 -6.61 -11.24
N ALA A 138 -13.56 -5.52 -11.83
CA ALA A 138 -14.25 -4.24 -11.77
C ALA A 138 -13.88 -3.38 -12.98
N GLN A 139 -14.79 -2.50 -13.34
CA GLN A 139 -14.67 -1.61 -14.49
C GLN A 139 -14.23 -0.23 -14.01
N GLY A 140 -13.63 0.55 -14.92
CA GLY A 140 -13.38 1.98 -14.67
C GLY A 140 -14.70 2.73 -14.50
N TRP A 141 -14.66 3.88 -13.82
CA TRP A 141 -15.82 4.71 -13.55
C TRP A 141 -15.57 6.17 -13.94
N PRO A 142 -16.62 6.98 -14.20
CA PRO A 142 -16.45 8.39 -14.51
C PRO A 142 -16.07 9.20 -13.27
N VAL A 143 -15.16 10.15 -13.44
CA VAL A 143 -14.69 11.11 -12.43
C VAL A 143 -14.86 12.51 -12.98
N ARG A 144 -15.58 13.38 -12.26
CA ARG A 144 -15.88 14.75 -12.69
C ARG A 144 -14.72 15.68 -12.31
N ALA A 145 -14.16 16.35 -13.30
CA ALA A 145 -13.11 17.37 -13.16
C ALA A 145 -13.57 18.66 -13.84
N ASP A 146 -14.33 19.48 -13.11
CA ASP A 146 -15.01 20.67 -13.62
C ASP A 146 -15.87 20.39 -14.86
N ALA A 147 -15.49 20.93 -16.02
CA ALA A 147 -16.17 20.73 -17.30
C ALA A 147 -15.80 19.41 -18.00
N TRP A 148 -14.86 18.63 -17.43
CA TRP A 148 -14.32 17.41 -18.03
C TRP A 148 -14.74 16.16 -17.25
N VAL A 149 -14.81 15.03 -17.96
CA VAL A 149 -14.96 13.70 -17.35
C VAL A 149 -13.69 12.90 -17.62
N MET A 150 -13.07 12.44 -16.54
CA MET A 150 -11.92 11.53 -16.57
C MET A 150 -12.36 10.12 -16.20
N TRP A 151 -11.55 9.12 -16.57
CA TRP A 151 -11.76 7.74 -16.15
C TRP A 151 -10.96 7.44 -14.89
N GLY A 152 -11.63 6.97 -13.85
CA GLY A 152 -11.02 6.48 -12.62
C GLY A 152 -10.26 5.18 -12.87
N THR A 153 -9.16 5.00 -12.14
CA THR A 153 -8.29 3.82 -12.29
C THR A 153 -8.43 2.88 -11.10
N LEU A 154 -8.45 1.58 -11.40
CA LEU A 154 -8.49 0.52 -10.41
C LEU A 154 -7.19 -0.29 -10.42
N ASP A 155 -6.52 -0.34 -9.28
CA ASP A 155 -5.31 -1.14 -9.10
C ASP A 155 -5.62 -2.40 -8.28
N LEU A 156 -5.64 -3.56 -8.95
CA LEU A 156 -5.98 -4.84 -8.34
C LEU A 156 -4.75 -5.72 -8.07
N PRO A 157 -4.63 -6.34 -6.88
CA PRO A 157 -3.49 -7.16 -6.53
C PRO A 157 -3.54 -8.52 -7.25
N ARG A 158 -2.42 -9.25 -7.20
CA ARG A 158 -2.40 -10.65 -7.63
C ARG A 158 -3.00 -11.55 -6.56
N MET A 159 -3.61 -12.65 -7.02
CA MET A 159 -4.40 -13.55 -6.16
C MET A 159 -3.71 -14.89 -5.89
N HIS A 160 -2.50 -15.11 -6.40
CA HIS A 160 -1.78 -16.35 -6.16
C HIS A 160 -0.26 -16.19 -6.21
N TRP A 161 0.45 -17.10 -5.56
CA TRP A 161 1.92 -17.16 -5.55
C TRP A 161 2.47 -17.40 -6.96
N GLY A 162 3.53 -16.68 -7.33
CA GLY A 162 4.18 -16.87 -8.62
C GLY A 162 3.44 -16.28 -9.82
N ALA A 163 2.33 -15.56 -9.61
CA ALA A 163 1.59 -14.87 -10.67
C ALA A 163 2.45 -13.83 -11.40
N GLU A 164 3.27 -13.08 -10.66
CA GLU A 164 4.18 -12.08 -11.20
C GLU A 164 5.34 -11.86 -10.23
N ARG A 165 6.57 -11.93 -10.74
CA ARG A 165 7.77 -11.58 -9.95
C ARG A 165 8.08 -10.10 -10.17
N ARG A 166 7.48 -9.25 -9.35
CA ARG A 166 7.62 -7.79 -9.44
C ARG A 166 7.59 -7.12 -8.06
N CYS A 167 8.72 -6.58 -7.63
CA CYS A 167 8.79 -5.70 -6.46
C CYS A 167 8.66 -4.23 -6.89
N ARG A 168 7.50 -3.61 -6.59
CA ARG A 168 7.22 -2.20 -6.93
C ARG A 168 8.21 -1.23 -6.31
N PHE A 169 8.64 -1.45 -5.06
CA PHE A 169 9.59 -0.54 -4.41
C PHE A 169 10.91 -0.43 -5.17
N VAL A 170 11.44 -1.54 -5.67
CA VAL A 170 12.71 -1.54 -6.43
C VAL A 170 12.51 -1.03 -7.85
N GLN A 171 11.40 -1.40 -8.51
CA GLN A 171 11.14 -0.98 -9.89
C GLN A 171 10.79 0.51 -10.00
N ASP A 172 9.96 1.01 -9.08
CA ASP A 172 9.51 2.39 -9.04
C ASP A 172 10.52 3.31 -8.32
N ARG A 173 11.66 2.74 -7.90
CA ARG A 173 12.77 3.44 -7.21
C ARG A 173 12.31 4.17 -5.94
N ALA A 174 11.46 3.51 -5.17
CA ALA A 174 10.94 4.01 -3.91
C ALA A 174 11.86 3.70 -2.73
N VAL A 175 11.71 4.47 -1.66
CA VAL A 175 12.42 4.31 -0.40
C VAL A 175 11.52 4.74 0.75
N VAL A 176 11.73 4.17 1.93
CA VAL A 176 11.00 4.53 3.15
C VAL A 176 11.96 5.16 4.15
N VAL A 177 11.67 6.38 4.57
CA VAL A 177 12.37 7.04 5.68
C VAL A 177 11.52 6.89 6.93
N GLY A 178 12.05 6.23 7.95
CA GLY A 178 11.41 6.09 9.25
C GLY A 178 11.35 7.41 10.01
N TRP A 179 10.51 7.45 11.05
CA TRP A 179 10.36 8.63 11.92
C TRP A 179 11.66 9.05 12.63
N ASP A 180 12.58 8.10 12.80
CA ASP A 180 13.92 8.25 13.39
C ASP A 180 15.00 8.62 12.34
N GLY A 181 14.61 8.85 11.09
CA GLY A 181 15.51 9.10 9.96
C GLY A 181 16.13 7.85 9.35
N GLY A 182 15.90 6.66 9.92
CA GLY A 182 16.42 5.40 9.42
C GLY A 182 15.78 5.03 8.08
N LEU A 183 16.61 4.81 7.06
CA LEU A 183 16.20 4.54 5.69
C LEU A 183 16.11 3.04 5.43
N ALA A 184 14.91 2.58 5.08
CA ALA A 184 14.61 1.20 4.68
C ALA A 184 14.23 1.13 3.20
N PRO A 185 14.47 0.00 2.52
CA PRO A 185 14.21 -0.11 1.08
C PRO A 185 12.72 -0.20 0.72
N CYS A 186 11.85 -0.56 1.66
CA CYS A 186 10.42 -0.74 1.42
C CYS A 186 9.63 -0.78 2.74
N TYR A 187 8.29 -0.72 2.66
CA TYR A 187 7.42 -0.84 3.83
C TYR A 187 7.56 -2.18 4.56
N ALA A 188 7.78 -3.27 3.82
CA ALA A 188 7.97 -4.60 4.40
C ALA A 188 9.24 -4.69 5.26
N LEU A 189 10.23 -3.81 5.09
CA LEU A 189 11.48 -3.85 5.83
C LEU A 189 11.69 -2.62 6.74
N CYS A 190 10.69 -1.76 6.88
CA CYS A 190 10.83 -0.51 7.66
C CYS A 190 10.59 -0.67 9.16
N HIS A 191 10.07 -1.81 9.62
CA HIS A 191 9.77 -2.09 11.03
C HIS A 191 9.82 -3.60 11.34
N ASN A 192 9.77 -3.93 12.63
CA ASN A 192 9.71 -5.33 13.10
C ASN A 192 8.24 -5.77 13.22
N TYR A 193 7.90 -6.94 12.69
CA TYR A 193 6.56 -7.51 12.83
C TYR A 193 6.56 -9.01 12.52
N SER A 194 5.47 -9.70 12.83
CA SER A 194 5.25 -11.09 12.41
C SER A 194 4.07 -11.18 11.46
N TYR A 195 4.13 -12.07 10.47
CA TYR A 195 2.97 -12.38 9.64
C TYR A 195 3.00 -13.84 9.19
N PHE A 196 1.87 -14.32 8.69
CA PHE A 196 1.76 -15.63 8.07
C PHE A 196 2.11 -15.55 6.58
N ALA A 197 3.14 -16.28 6.17
CA ALA A 197 3.43 -16.49 4.75
C ALA A 197 2.28 -17.24 4.05
N ILE A 198 2.36 -17.36 2.74
CA ILE A 198 1.26 -17.89 1.91
C ILE A 198 0.84 -19.33 2.24
N ASP A 199 1.74 -20.15 2.77
CA ASP A 199 1.46 -21.51 3.26
C ASP A 199 1.11 -21.57 4.75
N GLY A 200 1.06 -20.43 5.42
CA GLY A 200 0.79 -20.37 6.84
C GLY A 200 2.02 -20.49 7.74
N GLN A 201 3.25 -20.48 7.19
CA GLN A 201 4.45 -20.36 8.01
C GLN A 201 4.44 -19.01 8.73
N LYS A 202 4.57 -19.02 10.06
CA LYS A 202 4.71 -17.78 10.83
C LYS A 202 6.13 -17.27 10.67
N LYS A 203 6.26 -16.06 10.11
CA LYS A 203 7.53 -15.41 9.84
C LYS A 203 7.71 -14.19 10.73
N GLN A 204 8.93 -14.00 11.21
CA GLN A 204 9.41 -12.78 11.85
C GLN A 204 10.17 -11.92 10.85
N VAL A 205 9.71 -10.69 10.67
CA VAL A 205 10.33 -9.71 9.82
C VAL A 205 11.09 -8.75 10.71
N SER A 206 12.40 -8.68 10.52
CA SER A 206 13.25 -7.68 11.17
C SER A 206 13.43 -6.46 10.27
N ARG A 207 13.36 -5.29 10.89
CA ARG A 207 13.66 -4.00 10.27
C ARG A 207 15.05 -4.03 9.66
N TYR A 208 15.17 -3.56 8.42
CA TYR A 208 16.43 -3.45 7.71
C TYR A 208 16.69 -1.99 7.33
N VAL A 209 17.72 -1.41 7.94
CA VAL A 209 18.13 -0.03 7.75
C VAL A 209 19.44 0.00 6.98
N LEU A 210 19.49 0.80 5.90
CA LEU A 210 20.64 0.94 5.01
C LEU A 210 21.44 2.23 5.26
N GLY A 211 20.91 3.14 6.07
CA GLY A 211 21.54 4.40 6.49
C GLY A 211 20.57 5.29 7.26
N ASN A 212 21.02 6.45 7.74
CA ASN A 212 20.18 7.43 8.43
C ASN A 212 20.34 8.83 7.80
N VAL A 213 19.23 9.47 7.44
CA VAL A 213 19.24 10.80 6.78
C VAL A 213 19.70 11.94 7.70
N ASN A 214 19.78 11.70 9.01
CA ASN A 214 20.35 12.64 9.98
C ASN A 214 21.89 12.61 9.99
N GLU A 215 22.50 11.57 9.41
CA GLU A 215 23.95 11.35 9.41
C GLU A 215 24.55 11.46 8.01
N GLN A 216 23.80 11.02 6.99
CA GLN A 216 24.23 10.97 5.60
C GLN A 216 23.16 11.55 4.69
N SER A 217 23.56 12.12 3.54
CA SER A 217 22.58 12.56 2.55
C SER A 217 21.81 11.37 1.96
N LEU A 218 20.57 11.61 1.54
CA LEU A 218 19.74 10.59 0.87
C LEU A 218 20.46 9.99 -0.35
N ALA A 219 21.20 10.81 -1.11
CA ALA A 219 21.94 10.38 -2.29
C ALA A 219 23.08 9.42 -1.94
N GLU A 220 23.84 9.69 -0.87
CA GLU A 220 24.90 8.80 -0.39
C GLU A 220 24.35 7.45 0.05
N ILE A 221 23.28 7.43 0.83
CA ILE A 221 22.63 6.18 1.26
C ILE A 221 22.10 5.42 0.04
N TRP A 222 21.41 6.13 -0.87
CA TRP A 222 20.85 5.55 -2.08
C TRP A 222 21.90 4.91 -2.98
N MET A 223 23.06 5.56 -3.12
CA MET A 223 24.17 5.09 -3.97
C MET A 223 25.15 4.15 -3.25
N SER A 224 24.93 3.86 -1.97
CA SER A 224 25.77 2.92 -1.22
C SER A 224 25.84 1.54 -1.90
N GLU A 225 26.95 0.84 -1.72
CA GLU A 225 27.16 -0.50 -2.26
C GLU A 225 26.08 -1.46 -1.77
N ALA A 226 25.80 -1.44 -0.46
CA ALA A 226 24.79 -2.30 0.16
C ALA A 226 23.40 -2.10 -0.44
N TYR A 227 22.95 -0.85 -0.62
CA TYR A 227 21.63 -0.58 -1.16
C TYR A 227 21.57 -0.87 -2.67
N THR A 228 22.61 -0.53 -3.42
CA THR A 228 22.68 -0.85 -4.86
C THR A 228 22.68 -2.35 -5.09
N ARG A 229 23.41 -3.11 -4.28
CA ARG A 229 23.42 -4.58 -4.32
C ARG A 229 22.06 -5.16 -3.97
N PHE A 230 21.44 -4.71 -2.86
CA PHE A 230 20.07 -5.13 -2.51
C PHE A 230 19.08 -4.92 -3.67
N ARG A 231 19.07 -3.72 -4.28
CA ARG A 231 18.18 -3.43 -5.42
C ARG A 231 18.49 -4.32 -6.63
N SER A 232 19.77 -4.59 -6.90
CA SER A 232 20.17 -5.47 -8.00
C SER A 232 19.66 -6.90 -7.79
N GLU A 233 19.89 -7.47 -6.60
CA GLU A 233 19.46 -8.82 -6.21
C GLU A 233 17.93 -8.96 -6.26
N VAL A 234 17.20 -7.95 -5.81
CA VAL A 234 15.73 -7.95 -5.89
C VAL A 234 15.22 -7.78 -7.31
N ARG A 235 15.86 -6.93 -8.12
CA ARG A 235 15.47 -6.72 -9.52
C ARG A 235 15.69 -7.97 -10.37
N SER A 236 16.76 -8.72 -10.11
CA SER A 236 17.03 -10.00 -10.80
C SER A 236 16.29 -11.18 -10.19
N PHE A 237 15.56 -10.99 -9.09
CA PHE A 237 14.98 -12.08 -8.29
C PHE A 237 16.01 -13.16 -7.95
N HIS A 238 17.23 -12.73 -7.61
CA HIS A 238 18.35 -13.60 -7.28
C HIS A 238 18.28 -14.04 -5.82
N PHE A 239 17.24 -14.81 -5.53
CA PHE A 239 16.99 -15.49 -4.27
C PHE A 239 16.02 -16.66 -4.51
N PRO A 240 15.93 -17.65 -3.60
CA PRO A 240 15.02 -18.77 -3.76
C PRO A 240 13.55 -18.34 -3.70
N SER A 241 12.66 -19.18 -4.24
CA SER A 241 11.24 -19.10 -3.90
C SER A 241 10.99 -20.07 -2.73
N CYS A 242 11.10 -19.57 -1.50
CA CYS A 242 10.94 -20.40 -0.29
C CYS A 242 9.59 -21.11 -0.21
N PRO A 243 8.44 -20.49 -0.57
CA PRO A 243 7.14 -21.16 -0.57
C PRO A 243 7.04 -22.33 -1.56
N ASN A 244 7.85 -22.34 -2.63
CA ASN A 244 7.87 -23.43 -3.62
C ASN A 244 8.93 -24.52 -3.31
N CYS A 245 9.66 -24.41 -2.21
CA CYS A 245 10.71 -25.36 -1.86
C CYS A 245 10.11 -26.66 -1.29
N ASP A 246 10.71 -27.81 -1.61
CA ASP A 246 10.31 -29.10 -1.04
C ASP A 246 10.66 -29.22 0.44
N LEU A 247 11.70 -28.50 0.89
CA LEU A 247 12.14 -28.45 2.29
C LEU A 247 11.42 -27.37 3.11
N ARG A 248 10.40 -26.71 2.55
CA ARG A 248 9.77 -25.52 3.16
C ARG A 248 9.15 -25.78 4.53
N ALA A 249 8.75 -27.01 4.82
CA ALA A 249 8.13 -27.42 6.09
C ALA A 249 9.15 -27.63 7.22
N THR A 250 10.43 -27.81 6.89
CA THR A 250 11.51 -28.08 7.84
C THR A 250 12.61 -27.02 7.82
N CYS A 251 12.52 -26.02 6.95
CA CYS A 251 13.53 -24.97 6.79
C CYS A 251 13.27 -23.80 7.75
N ASP A 252 14.12 -23.69 8.77
CA ASP A 252 14.14 -22.66 9.81
C ASP A 252 14.51 -21.26 9.29
N LEU A 253 15.23 -21.15 8.16
CA LEU A 253 15.55 -19.86 7.55
C LEU A 253 14.31 -19.01 7.24
N ARG A 254 13.17 -19.66 6.98
CA ARG A 254 11.87 -19.03 6.69
C ARG A 254 11.22 -18.37 7.90
N ASP A 255 11.68 -18.71 9.11
CA ASP A 255 11.18 -18.07 10.33
C ASP A 255 11.61 -16.59 10.40
N ASN A 256 12.63 -16.21 9.62
CA ASN A 256 13.16 -14.86 9.55
C ASN A 256 13.20 -14.37 8.09
N ASN A 257 13.69 -13.16 7.87
CA ASN A 257 13.90 -12.61 6.52
C ASN A 257 15.10 -13.25 5.78
N ASN A 258 15.28 -14.56 5.83
CA ASN A 258 16.45 -15.23 5.27
C ASN A 258 16.10 -16.18 4.12
N GLY A 259 16.97 -16.23 3.11
CA GLY A 259 17.01 -17.25 2.08
C GLY A 259 18.27 -18.12 2.23
N CYS A 260 18.20 -19.36 1.74
CA CYS A 260 19.33 -20.29 1.75
C CYS A 260 20.46 -19.90 0.77
N TRP A 261 20.16 -19.07 -0.23
CA TRP A 261 21.12 -18.47 -1.14
C TRP A 261 20.64 -17.08 -1.58
N GLY A 262 21.56 -16.28 -2.14
CA GLY A 262 21.30 -14.89 -2.52
C GLY A 262 21.51 -13.92 -1.35
N TRP A 263 20.91 -12.73 -1.46
CA TRP A 263 21.05 -11.68 -0.47
C TRP A 263 20.12 -11.86 0.73
N ASN A 264 20.63 -11.55 1.93
CA ASN A 264 19.86 -11.45 3.17
C ASN A 264 19.92 -10.00 3.72
N PRO A 265 18.78 -9.39 4.13
CA PRO A 265 17.44 -9.97 4.17
C PRO A 265 16.86 -10.25 2.78
N SER A 266 16.21 -11.41 2.65
CA SER A 266 15.70 -11.96 1.40
C SER A 266 14.22 -11.65 1.20
N CYS A 267 13.82 -11.50 -0.06
CA CYS A 267 12.41 -11.40 -0.49
C CYS A 267 11.81 -12.74 -0.93
N ALA A 268 12.43 -13.86 -0.54
CA ALA A 268 12.11 -15.22 -1.01
C ALA A 268 10.65 -15.68 -0.81
N ASP A 269 9.96 -15.14 0.19
CA ASP A 269 8.56 -15.37 0.55
C ASP A 269 7.77 -14.05 0.74
N CYS A 270 8.30 -12.96 0.18
CA CYS A 270 7.72 -11.63 0.32
C CYS A 270 6.49 -11.44 -0.58
N LEU A 271 5.33 -11.17 0.03
CA LEU A 271 4.07 -10.97 -0.69
C LEU A 271 4.08 -9.73 -1.59
N TRP A 272 4.82 -8.67 -1.21
CA TRP A 272 5.00 -7.49 -2.06
C TRP A 272 5.87 -7.76 -3.28
N ALA A 273 6.86 -8.66 -3.17
CA ALA A 273 7.70 -9.05 -4.31
C ALA A 273 6.94 -9.93 -5.32
N GLN A 274 5.78 -10.46 -4.93
CA GLN A 274 4.84 -11.18 -5.78
C GLN A 274 3.62 -10.34 -6.21
N ASP A 275 3.60 -9.04 -5.89
CA ASP A 275 2.48 -8.12 -6.15
C ASP A 275 1.11 -8.61 -5.59
N ILE A 276 1.15 -9.46 -4.55
CA ILE A 276 -0.03 -9.98 -3.83
C ILE A 276 -0.52 -8.94 -2.82
N VAL A 277 0.41 -8.31 -2.10
CA VAL A 277 0.13 -7.16 -1.22
C VAL A 277 0.67 -5.91 -1.89
N ARG A 278 -0.13 -4.85 -1.87
CA ARG A 278 0.19 -3.54 -2.45
C ARG A 278 0.13 -2.44 -1.40
N CYS A 279 0.85 -1.36 -1.69
CA CYS A 279 0.82 -0.11 -0.94
C CYS A 279 0.59 1.05 -1.94
N PRO A 280 -0.02 2.17 -1.50
CA PRO A 280 -0.44 3.30 -2.34
C PRO A 280 0.69 4.08 -3.02
#